data_AF-A0A2A8VE49-F1
#
_entry.id   AF-A0A2A8VE49-F1
#
_cell.length_a   1.000
_cell.length_b   1.000
_cell.length_c   1.000
_cell.angle_alpha   90.00
_cell.angle_beta   90.00
_cell.angle_gamma   90.00
#
_symmetry.space_group_name_H-M   'P 1'
#
loop_
_entity.id
_entity.type
_entity.pdbx_description
1 polymer ?
#
loop_
_entity_poly.entity_id
_entity_poly.type
_entity_poly.pdbx_seq_one_letter_code
_entity_poly.pdbx_strand_id
1 'polypeptide(L)'
;MSRKNLLLSVGVAIIISMSWFAYHKITDDTYKGMSIIPEQHEDIPLYKGLKPTRSQYVIKGNRWEDIYGFYMNKLPSLGWKIEYVQSGLDDNDVENDWSGFSSRWRKEGFDGELWISSNYNQFDEETEVIFDKTPIYQSTSWIEELPNSICIYETLHQEDCVVIDDKTNLKGIKTLINKAIDWNDEKLPNREKSSVIEFGNLDIKVYYGNDKEIYFQSQKGTKIMKPEPEFFELTNLSQ
;
A
#
# COMPACT_ATOMS: atom_id res chain seq x y z
N MET A 1 47.61 -17.73 -28.49
CA MET A 1 46.49 -16.92 -29.00
C MET A 1 47.07 -15.69 -29.69
N SER A 2 46.75 -15.41 -30.96
CA SER A 2 47.34 -14.24 -31.65
C SER A 2 46.79 -12.95 -31.03
N ARG A 3 47.57 -11.85 -31.03
CA ARG A 3 47.09 -10.52 -30.56
C ARG A 3 45.78 -10.10 -31.23
N LYS A 4 45.56 -10.51 -32.48
CA LYS A 4 44.31 -10.26 -33.23
C LYS A 4 43.13 -11.04 -32.65
N ASN A 5 43.33 -12.29 -32.23
CA ASN A 5 42.27 -13.09 -31.60
C ASN A 5 41.94 -12.58 -30.19
N LEU A 6 42.92 -12.08 -29.43
CA LEU A 6 42.68 -11.46 -28.12
C LEU A 6 41.85 -10.17 -28.24
N LEU A 7 42.20 -9.31 -29.20
CA LEU A 7 41.46 -8.08 -29.49
C LEU A 7 40.02 -8.37 -29.95
N LEU A 8 39.82 -9.42 -30.75
CA LEU A 8 38.49 -9.83 -31.20
C LEU A 8 37.63 -10.33 -30.03
N SER A 9 38.19 -11.16 -29.15
CA SER A 9 37.47 -11.64 -27.95
C SER A 9 37.09 -10.52 -26.99
N VAL A 10 37.95 -9.52 -26.79
CA VAL A 10 37.63 -8.34 -25.97
C VAL A 10 36.53 -7.51 -26.60
N GLY A 11 36.56 -7.30 -27.92
CA GLY A 11 35.50 -6.60 -28.65
C GLY A 11 34.14 -7.29 -28.52
N VAL A 12 34.10 -8.61 -28.65
CA VAL A 12 32.86 -9.40 -28.46
C VAL A 12 32.34 -9.29 -27.03
N ALA A 13 33.22 -9.38 -26.02
CA ALA A 13 32.81 -9.25 -24.62
C ALA A 13 32.22 -7.86 -24.30
N ILE A 14 32.78 -6.79 -24.88
CA ILE A 14 32.27 -5.42 -24.74
C ILE A 14 30.90 -5.27 -25.42
N ILE A 15 30.70 -5.87 -26.59
CA ILE A 15 29.38 -5.83 -27.26
C ILE A 15 28.34 -6.56 -26.41
N ILE A 16 28.66 -7.75 -25.90
CA ILE A 16 27.75 -8.52 -25.04
C ILE A 16 27.38 -7.73 -23.78
N SER A 17 28.36 -7.11 -23.11
CA SER A 17 28.10 -6.33 -21.89
C SER A 17 27.29 -5.06 -22.18
N MET A 18 27.56 -4.35 -23.28
CA MET A 18 26.77 -3.19 -23.70
C MET A 18 25.34 -3.59 -24.09
N SER A 19 25.16 -4.70 -24.81
CA SER A 19 23.83 -5.23 -25.15
C SER A 19 23.05 -5.64 -23.92
N TRP A 20 23.71 -6.30 -22.95
CA TRP A 20 23.11 -6.65 -21.66
C TRP A 20 22.70 -5.42 -20.86
N PHE A 21 23.58 -4.42 -20.75
CA PHE A 21 23.28 -3.17 -20.05
C PHE A 21 22.15 -2.38 -20.71
N ALA A 22 22.16 -2.26 -22.04
CA ALA A 22 21.09 -1.58 -22.77
C ALA A 22 19.75 -2.31 -22.62
N TYR A 23 19.74 -3.64 -22.65
CA TYR A 23 18.55 -4.45 -22.41
C TYR A 23 17.95 -4.18 -21.03
N HIS A 24 18.76 -4.26 -19.97
CA HIS A 24 18.32 -3.97 -18.60
C HIS A 24 17.78 -2.55 -18.44
N LYS A 25 18.47 -1.56 -19.02
CA LYS A 25 18.01 -0.17 -18.93
C LYS A 25 16.66 0.06 -19.61
N ILE A 26 16.45 -0.54 -20.79
CA ILE A 26 15.18 -0.43 -21.52
C ILE A 26 14.06 -1.13 -20.75
N THR A 27 14.31 -2.29 -20.15
CA THR A 27 13.32 -2.97 -19.31
C THR A 27 13.00 -2.17 -18.06
N ASP A 28 14.00 -1.57 -17.40
CA ASP A 28 13.79 -0.74 -16.22
C ASP A 28 12.94 0.50 -16.52
N ASP A 29 13.21 1.19 -17.63
CA ASP A 29 12.42 2.36 -18.05
C ASP A 29 11.00 1.97 -18.49
N THR A 30 10.82 0.75 -19.03
CA THR A 30 9.50 0.22 -19.42
C THR A 30 8.62 -0.04 -18.21
N TYR A 31 9.16 -0.48 -17.07
CA TYR A 31 8.33 -0.85 -15.90
C TYR A 31 8.41 0.13 -14.73
N LYS A 32 9.05 1.28 -14.92
CA LYS A 32 9.40 2.23 -13.85
C LYS A 32 8.24 2.66 -12.94
N GLY A 33 7.01 2.67 -13.45
CA GLY A 33 5.82 3.06 -12.69
C GLY A 33 5.00 1.90 -12.14
N MET A 34 5.44 0.65 -12.30
CA MET A 34 4.66 -0.54 -11.92
C MET A 34 5.22 -1.17 -10.66
N SER A 35 4.34 -1.48 -9.70
CA SER A 35 4.73 -2.27 -8.53
C SER A 35 4.61 -3.78 -8.76
N ILE A 36 3.88 -4.22 -9.81
CA ILE A 36 3.80 -5.60 -10.27
C ILE A 36 4.04 -5.68 -11.78
N ILE A 37 4.93 -6.58 -12.19
CA ILE A 37 5.23 -6.89 -13.60
C ILE A 37 4.82 -8.35 -13.83
N PRO A 38 3.63 -8.64 -14.38
CA PRO A 38 3.11 -10.01 -14.53
C PRO A 38 4.13 -11.00 -15.13
N GLU A 39 4.94 -10.58 -16.10
CA GLU A 39 5.97 -11.40 -16.75
C GLU A 39 7.07 -11.90 -15.79
N GLN A 40 7.22 -11.30 -14.61
CA GLN A 40 8.16 -11.69 -13.56
C GLN A 40 7.53 -12.62 -12.51
N HIS A 41 6.24 -12.94 -12.64
CA HIS A 41 5.48 -13.76 -11.71
C HIS A 41 4.88 -14.99 -12.43
N GLU A 42 5.17 -16.20 -11.94
CA GLU A 42 4.59 -17.42 -12.50
C GLU A 42 3.07 -17.54 -12.26
N ASP A 43 2.57 -16.81 -11.27
CA ASP A 43 1.21 -16.91 -10.76
C ASP A 43 0.34 -15.67 -11.04
N ILE A 44 0.85 -14.69 -11.77
CA ILE A 44 0.10 -13.52 -12.23
C ILE A 44 0.12 -13.54 -13.77
N PRO A 45 -0.90 -14.12 -14.42
CA PRO A 45 -0.88 -14.31 -15.87
C PRO A 45 -1.16 -12.99 -16.60
N LEU A 46 -0.44 -12.69 -17.67
CA LEU A 46 -0.73 -11.52 -18.51
C LEU A 46 -1.77 -11.86 -19.59
N TYR A 47 -2.85 -11.06 -19.68
CA TYR A 47 -3.82 -11.20 -20.77
C TYR A 47 -3.16 -10.97 -22.14
N LYS A 48 -3.43 -11.87 -23.09
CA LYS A 48 -2.76 -11.88 -24.39
C LYS A 48 -3.04 -10.59 -25.17
N GLY A 49 -1.97 -9.92 -25.58
CA GLY A 49 -2.03 -8.71 -26.41
C GLY A 49 -1.89 -7.41 -25.63
N LEU A 50 -1.94 -7.47 -24.29
CA LEU A 50 -1.48 -6.38 -23.45
C LEU A 50 0.00 -6.12 -23.69
N LYS A 51 0.34 -4.85 -23.90
CA LYS A 51 1.73 -4.39 -24.08
C LYS A 51 2.08 -3.43 -22.96
N PRO A 52 3.26 -3.58 -22.34
CA PRO A 52 3.68 -2.66 -21.31
C PRO A 52 3.98 -1.28 -21.88
N THR A 53 3.62 -0.27 -21.11
CA THR A 53 4.08 1.12 -21.20
C THR A 53 4.79 1.45 -19.89
N ARG A 54 5.25 2.69 -19.69
CA ARG A 54 5.99 3.09 -18.48
C ARG A 54 5.29 2.77 -17.13
N SER A 55 3.96 2.82 -17.07
CA SER A 55 3.19 2.71 -15.82
C SER A 55 1.99 1.76 -15.88
N GLN A 56 1.62 1.26 -17.07
CA GLN A 56 0.45 0.40 -17.26
C GLN A 56 0.60 -0.47 -18.50
N TYR A 57 -0.31 -1.42 -18.68
CA TYR A 57 -0.45 -2.20 -19.90
C TYR A 57 -1.58 -1.66 -20.76
N VAL A 58 -1.44 -1.74 -22.07
CA VAL A 58 -2.46 -1.28 -23.02
C VAL A 58 -2.75 -2.31 -24.09
N ILE A 59 -3.99 -2.35 -24.56
CA ILE A 59 -4.43 -3.12 -25.73
C ILE A 59 -5.45 -2.30 -26.53
N LYS A 60 -5.39 -2.38 -27.88
CA LYS A 60 -6.32 -1.67 -28.74
C LYS A 60 -7.75 -2.20 -28.63
N GLY A 61 -8.70 -1.27 -28.68
CA GLY A 61 -10.14 -1.49 -28.62
C GLY A 61 -10.67 -1.66 -27.20
N ASN A 62 -12.00 -1.67 -27.09
CA ASN A 62 -12.70 -1.99 -25.87
C ASN A 62 -12.61 -3.50 -25.58
N ARG A 63 -11.84 -3.86 -24.56
CA ARG A 63 -11.49 -5.24 -24.17
C ARG A 63 -11.65 -5.48 -22.67
N TRP A 64 -12.15 -4.51 -21.91
CA TRP A 64 -12.13 -4.60 -20.44
C TRP A 64 -12.96 -5.78 -19.93
N GLU A 65 -14.07 -6.15 -20.59
CA GLU A 65 -14.90 -7.31 -20.25
C GLU A 65 -14.16 -8.64 -20.47
N ASP A 66 -13.48 -8.78 -21.61
CA ASP A 66 -12.65 -9.96 -21.93
C ASP A 66 -11.55 -10.15 -20.86
N ILE A 67 -10.92 -9.03 -20.48
CA ILE A 67 -9.85 -8.98 -19.48
C ILE A 67 -10.39 -9.30 -18.08
N TYR A 68 -11.55 -8.76 -17.72
CA TYR A 68 -12.26 -9.08 -16.49
C TYR A 68 -12.52 -10.59 -16.40
N GLY A 69 -13.17 -11.16 -17.41
CA GLY A 69 -13.48 -12.59 -17.47
C GLY A 69 -12.23 -13.48 -17.38
N PHE A 70 -11.14 -13.06 -18.03
CA PHE A 70 -9.86 -13.76 -17.94
C PHE A 70 -9.34 -13.84 -16.52
N TYR A 71 -9.27 -12.73 -15.78
CA TYR A 71 -8.75 -12.72 -14.41
C TYR A 71 -9.66 -13.43 -13.42
N MET A 72 -10.98 -13.24 -13.55
CA MET A 72 -11.97 -13.94 -12.71
C MET A 72 -11.90 -15.46 -12.88
N ASN A 73 -11.46 -15.95 -14.04
CA ASN A 73 -11.27 -17.37 -14.29
C ASN A 73 -9.87 -17.89 -13.88
N LYS A 74 -8.81 -17.18 -14.28
CA LYS A 74 -7.43 -17.67 -14.16
C LYS A 74 -6.86 -17.55 -12.76
N LEU A 75 -7.07 -16.43 -12.08
CA LEU A 75 -6.44 -16.19 -10.78
C LEU A 75 -6.87 -17.22 -9.71
N PRO A 76 -8.16 -17.60 -9.59
CA PRO A 76 -8.57 -18.67 -8.67
C PRO A 76 -7.85 -20.00 -8.91
N SER A 77 -7.64 -20.38 -10.18
CA SER A 77 -6.93 -21.62 -10.52
C SER A 77 -5.45 -21.61 -10.12
N LEU A 78 -4.89 -20.43 -9.87
CA LEU A 78 -3.50 -20.22 -9.44
C LEU A 78 -3.38 -19.97 -7.92
N GLY A 79 -4.47 -20.17 -7.17
CA GLY A 79 -4.52 -20.07 -5.72
C GLY A 79 -4.84 -18.67 -5.17
N TRP A 80 -5.19 -17.71 -6.03
CA TRP A 80 -5.65 -16.40 -5.60
C TRP A 80 -7.10 -16.44 -5.13
N LYS A 81 -7.40 -15.72 -4.06
CA LYS A 81 -8.74 -15.53 -3.51
C LYS A 81 -9.16 -14.08 -3.69
N ILE A 82 -10.39 -13.88 -4.11
CA ILE A 82 -10.95 -12.54 -4.32
C ILE A 82 -11.31 -11.92 -2.97
N GLU A 83 -10.82 -10.71 -2.70
CA GLU A 83 -11.17 -9.92 -1.51
C GLU A 83 -12.16 -8.81 -1.86
N TYR A 84 -12.05 -8.27 -3.08
CA TYR A 84 -12.88 -7.18 -3.55
C TYR A 84 -13.01 -7.25 -5.06
N VAL A 85 -14.19 -6.89 -5.56
CA VAL A 85 -14.44 -6.67 -6.98
C VAL A 85 -15.50 -5.59 -7.16
N GLN A 86 -15.29 -4.76 -8.17
CA GLN A 86 -16.26 -3.80 -8.69
C GLN A 86 -16.11 -3.79 -10.21
N SER A 87 -17.22 -3.77 -10.93
CA SER A 87 -17.22 -3.73 -12.40
C SER A 87 -18.33 -2.86 -12.94
N GLY A 88 -18.19 -2.46 -14.21
CA GLY A 88 -19.25 -1.78 -14.95
C GLY A 88 -20.44 -2.66 -15.26
N LEU A 89 -20.28 -3.99 -15.17
CA LEU A 89 -21.35 -4.95 -15.43
C LEU A 89 -22.44 -4.88 -14.36
N ASP A 90 -22.09 -4.38 -13.18
CA ASP A 90 -22.98 -4.28 -12.02
C ASP A 90 -23.70 -2.92 -11.96
N ASP A 91 -23.41 -2.00 -12.89
CA ASP A 91 -24.05 -0.69 -12.94
C ASP A 91 -25.35 -0.73 -13.76
N ASN A 92 -26.44 -0.32 -13.13
CA ASN A 92 -27.76 -0.23 -13.77
C ASN A 92 -28.10 1.23 -14.16
N ASP A 93 -27.21 2.17 -13.88
CA ASP A 93 -27.38 3.57 -14.27
C ASP A 93 -26.99 3.74 -15.74
N VAL A 94 -28.01 3.99 -16.58
CA VAL A 94 -27.86 4.16 -18.02
C VAL A 94 -27.04 5.42 -18.36
N GLU A 95 -26.89 6.36 -17.42
CA GLU A 95 -26.05 7.55 -17.60
C GLU A 95 -24.58 7.31 -17.20
N ASN A 96 -24.28 6.23 -16.47
CA ASN A 96 -22.93 5.89 -16.04
C ASN A 96 -22.30 4.83 -16.96
N ASP A 97 -21.69 5.28 -18.05
CA ASP A 97 -20.95 4.44 -19.01
C ASP A 97 -19.54 4.08 -18.50
N TRP A 98 -19.40 3.79 -17.20
CA TRP A 98 -18.15 3.25 -16.67
C TRP A 98 -17.84 1.97 -17.48
N SER A 99 -16.65 1.91 -18.08
CA SER A 99 -16.21 0.80 -18.94
C SER A 99 -14.93 0.20 -18.37
N GLY A 100 -15.06 -0.50 -17.24
CA GLY A 100 -13.90 -1.01 -16.52
C GLY A 100 -14.21 -1.94 -15.34
N PHE A 101 -13.15 -2.32 -14.63
CA PHE A 101 -13.26 -3.05 -13.38
C PHE A 101 -12.08 -2.75 -12.45
N SER A 102 -12.26 -3.07 -11.18
CA SER A 102 -11.23 -3.03 -10.16
C SER A 102 -11.40 -4.28 -9.28
N SER A 103 -10.30 -4.98 -9.01
CA SER A 103 -10.33 -6.21 -8.21
C SER A 103 -9.10 -6.30 -7.30
N ARG A 104 -9.27 -6.87 -6.11
CA ARG A 104 -8.19 -7.15 -5.16
C ARG A 104 -8.16 -8.62 -4.81
N TRP A 105 -6.96 -9.18 -4.78
CA TRP A 105 -6.74 -10.61 -4.64
C TRP A 105 -5.68 -10.89 -3.58
N ARG A 106 -5.90 -11.93 -2.77
CA ARG A 106 -4.94 -12.45 -1.80
C ARG A 106 -4.47 -13.84 -2.18
N LYS A 107 -3.21 -14.13 -1.87
CA LYS A 107 -2.64 -15.47 -2.01
C LYS A 107 -1.68 -15.75 -0.86
N GLU A 108 -1.71 -16.99 -0.37
CA GLU A 108 -0.77 -17.43 0.66
C GLU A 108 0.67 -17.33 0.15
N GLY A 109 1.55 -16.74 0.96
CA GLY A 109 2.95 -16.51 0.61
C GLY A 109 3.20 -15.28 -0.28
N PHE A 110 2.15 -14.58 -0.74
CA PHE A 110 2.30 -13.27 -1.39
C PHE A 110 2.23 -12.17 -0.33
N ASP A 111 3.29 -11.37 -0.24
CA ASP A 111 3.34 -10.22 0.66
C ASP A 111 2.47 -9.09 0.09
N GLY A 112 1.21 -8.98 0.52
CA GLY A 112 0.26 -7.94 0.10
C GLY A 112 -0.99 -8.47 -0.60
N GLU A 113 -1.69 -7.58 -1.30
CA GLU A 113 -2.79 -7.89 -2.22
C GLU A 113 -2.40 -7.50 -3.63
N LEU A 114 -2.77 -8.33 -4.60
CA LEU A 114 -2.72 -7.97 -6.01
C LEU A 114 -3.96 -7.14 -6.33
N TRP A 115 -3.75 -5.87 -6.69
CA TRP A 115 -4.77 -4.99 -7.24
C TRP A 115 -4.67 -5.00 -8.77
N ILE A 116 -5.78 -5.28 -9.45
CA ILE A 116 -5.90 -5.16 -10.90
C ILE A 116 -7.02 -4.19 -11.20
N SER A 117 -6.71 -3.13 -11.93
CA SER A 117 -7.71 -2.23 -12.50
C SER A 117 -7.62 -2.21 -14.01
N SER A 118 -8.77 -2.06 -14.65
CA SER A 118 -8.86 -1.86 -16.09
C SER A 118 -9.91 -0.82 -16.41
N ASN A 119 -9.62 0.00 -17.41
CA ASN A 119 -10.54 0.99 -17.94
C ASN A 119 -10.38 1.10 -19.46
N TYR A 120 -11.48 1.24 -20.17
CA TYR A 120 -11.47 1.60 -21.58
C TYR A 120 -11.39 3.13 -21.75
N ASN A 121 -10.33 3.58 -22.39
CA ASN A 121 -10.12 4.97 -22.77
C ASN A 121 -10.65 5.18 -24.19
N GLN A 122 -11.81 5.82 -24.29
CA GLN A 122 -12.49 6.10 -25.56
C GLN A 122 -11.72 7.08 -26.45
N PHE A 123 -10.86 7.95 -25.89
CA PHE A 123 -10.10 8.93 -26.66
C PHE A 123 -8.95 8.29 -27.44
N ASP A 124 -8.27 7.33 -26.82
CA ASP A 124 -7.14 6.61 -27.42
C ASP A 124 -7.54 5.29 -28.10
N GLU A 125 -8.82 4.90 -27.94
CA GLU A 125 -9.40 3.64 -28.39
C GLU A 125 -8.61 2.43 -27.86
N GLU A 126 -8.26 2.49 -26.57
CA GLU A 126 -7.42 1.50 -25.89
C GLU A 126 -8.01 1.11 -24.54
N THR A 127 -7.85 -0.16 -24.17
CA THR A 127 -8.09 -0.62 -22.81
C THR A 127 -6.77 -0.61 -22.06
N GLU A 128 -6.77 0.09 -20.93
CA GLU A 128 -5.65 0.24 -20.02
C GLU A 128 -5.81 -0.75 -18.86
N VAL A 129 -4.71 -1.33 -18.38
CA VAL A 129 -4.68 -2.27 -17.26
C VAL A 129 -3.49 -1.97 -16.36
N ILE A 130 -3.75 -1.81 -15.06
CA ILE A 130 -2.74 -1.59 -14.04
C ILE A 130 -2.71 -2.81 -13.11
N PHE A 131 -1.50 -3.25 -12.78
CA PHE A 131 -1.23 -4.26 -11.75
C PHE A 131 -0.43 -3.61 -10.65
N ASP A 132 -0.91 -3.73 -9.44
CA ASP A 132 -0.26 -3.11 -8.30
C ASP A 132 -0.29 -4.00 -7.06
N LYS A 133 0.71 -3.83 -6.22
CA LYS A 133 0.80 -4.46 -4.91
C LYS A 133 0.30 -3.49 -3.86
N THR A 134 -0.83 -3.83 -3.25
CA THR A 134 -1.35 -3.10 -2.09
C THR A 134 -0.83 -3.76 -0.82
N PRO A 135 -0.15 -3.05 0.09
CA PRO A 135 0.26 -3.63 1.36
C PRO A 135 -0.96 -3.99 2.22
N ILE A 136 -0.89 -5.12 2.94
CA ILE A 136 -1.89 -5.47 3.94
C ILE A 136 -1.48 -4.82 5.26
N TYR A 137 -2.16 -3.74 5.61
CA TYR A 137 -1.99 -3.09 6.90
C TYR A 137 -2.65 -3.92 8.01
N GLN A 138 -1.88 -4.25 9.04
CA GLN A 138 -2.40 -4.89 10.26
C GLN A 138 -2.72 -3.83 11.31
N SER A 139 -3.76 -4.04 12.10
CA SER A 139 -4.11 -3.17 13.23
C SER A 139 -4.35 -4.04 14.45
N THR A 140 -3.28 -4.42 15.15
CA THR A 140 -3.36 -5.25 16.36
C THR A 140 -3.97 -4.44 17.51
N SER A 141 -4.91 -5.02 18.27
CA SER A 141 -5.48 -4.32 19.43
C SER A 141 -4.47 -4.25 20.58
N TRP A 142 -4.20 -3.04 21.09
CA TRP A 142 -3.33 -2.82 22.25
C TRP A 142 -4.11 -2.72 23.55
N ILE A 143 -5.29 -2.09 23.51
CA ILE A 143 -6.10 -1.80 24.68
C ILE A 143 -7.36 -2.68 24.62
N GLU A 144 -7.51 -3.61 25.55
CA GLU A 144 -8.67 -4.53 25.59
C GLU A 144 -9.76 -4.02 26.53
N GLU A 145 -9.37 -3.54 27.71
CA GLU A 145 -10.26 -3.02 28.74
C GLU A 145 -10.21 -1.49 28.82
N LEU A 146 -11.29 -0.87 29.28
CA LEU A 146 -11.35 0.57 29.52
C LEU A 146 -11.06 0.82 31.01
N PRO A 147 -10.00 1.58 31.36
CA PRO A 147 -9.77 2.00 32.73
C PRO A 147 -10.82 3.04 33.17
N ASN A 148 -10.86 3.35 34.46
CA ASN A 148 -11.77 4.38 34.99
C ASN A 148 -11.36 5.79 34.56
N SER A 149 -10.07 6.02 34.37
CA SER A 149 -9.50 7.26 33.86
C SER A 149 -8.14 7.00 33.22
N ILE A 150 -7.63 7.97 32.46
CA ILE A 150 -6.28 7.99 31.91
C ILE A 150 -5.61 9.33 32.22
N CYS A 151 -4.28 9.34 32.20
CA CYS A 151 -3.45 10.55 32.33
C CYS A 151 -2.80 10.87 30.98
N ILE A 152 -2.86 12.13 30.56
CA ILE A 152 -2.18 12.62 29.36
C ILE A 152 -1.19 13.72 29.74
N TYR A 153 0.08 13.50 29.43
CA TYR A 153 1.19 14.42 29.66
C TYR A 153 1.55 15.10 28.34
N GLU A 154 1.46 16.43 28.27
CA GLU A 154 1.73 17.17 27.01
C GLU A 154 3.18 17.01 26.54
N THR A 155 4.11 16.76 27.48
CA THR A 155 5.52 16.46 27.19
C THR A 155 6.02 15.24 27.96
N LEU A 156 7.13 14.64 27.51
CA LEU A 156 7.75 13.46 28.12
C LEU A 156 8.27 13.66 29.56
N HIS A 157 8.35 14.91 30.04
CA HIS A 157 8.97 15.26 31.33
C HIS A 157 8.04 16.07 32.24
N GLN A 158 6.76 16.18 31.90
CA GLN A 158 5.79 16.92 32.69
C GLN A 158 5.41 16.14 33.95
N GLU A 159 5.30 16.81 35.09
CA GLU A 159 4.89 16.19 36.35
C GLU A 159 3.35 16.05 36.45
N ASP A 160 2.62 17.07 36.02
CA ASP A 160 1.16 17.10 36.04
C ASP A 160 0.55 16.58 34.75
N CYS A 161 -0.48 15.72 34.86
CA CYS A 161 -1.21 15.17 33.73
C CYS A 161 -2.59 15.85 33.58
N VAL A 162 -3.13 15.84 32.36
CA VAL A 162 -4.56 16.05 32.14
C VAL A 162 -5.28 14.72 32.33
N VAL A 163 -6.17 14.66 33.32
CA VAL A 163 -6.97 13.46 33.59
C VAL A 163 -8.20 13.45 32.68
N ILE A 164 -8.41 12.33 31.99
CA ILE A 164 -9.64 12.06 31.22
C ILE A 164 -10.36 10.90 31.88
N ASP A 165 -11.58 11.12 32.36
CA ASP A 165 -12.45 10.12 33.02
C ASP A 165 -13.80 9.94 32.32
N ASP A 166 -14.11 10.75 31.32
CA ASP A 166 -15.31 10.59 30.49
C ASP A 166 -15.25 9.29 29.67
N LYS A 167 -16.25 8.43 29.87
CA LYS A 167 -16.29 7.11 29.22
C LYS A 167 -16.37 7.16 27.69
N THR A 168 -16.99 8.20 27.14
CA THR A 168 -17.10 8.37 25.68
C THR A 168 -15.73 8.72 25.11
N ASN A 169 -15.03 9.66 25.74
CA ASN A 169 -13.69 10.06 25.33
C ASN A 169 -12.69 8.91 25.46
N LEU A 170 -12.71 8.19 26.58
CA LEU A 170 -11.88 7.00 26.80
C LEU A 170 -12.09 5.94 25.72
N LYS A 171 -13.35 5.70 25.33
CA LYS A 171 -13.70 4.77 24.26
C LYS A 171 -13.23 5.27 22.88
N GLY A 172 -13.34 6.57 22.62
CA GLY A 172 -12.84 7.19 21.39
C GLY A 172 -11.33 7.02 21.24
N ILE A 173 -10.56 7.41 22.27
CA ILE A 173 -9.09 7.28 22.29
C ILE A 173 -8.67 5.82 22.10
N LYS A 174 -9.28 4.89 22.86
CA LYS A 174 -9.06 3.44 22.69
C LYS A 174 -9.29 2.99 21.24
N THR A 175 -10.38 3.45 20.64
CA THR A 175 -10.77 3.07 19.27
C THR A 175 -9.75 3.56 18.27
N LEU A 176 -9.30 4.82 18.38
CA LEU A 176 -8.29 5.40 17.49
C LEU A 176 -6.95 4.67 17.59
N ILE A 177 -6.45 4.43 18.82
CA ILE A 177 -5.20 3.72 19.05
C ILE A 177 -5.26 2.28 18.52
N ASN A 178 -6.36 1.56 18.75
CA ASN A 178 -6.48 0.18 18.26
C ASN A 178 -6.69 0.10 16.74
N LYS A 179 -7.32 1.10 16.12
CA LYS A 179 -7.47 1.17 14.65
C LYS A 179 -6.17 1.56 13.95
N ALA A 180 -5.27 2.27 14.63
CA ALA A 180 -3.98 2.65 14.08
C ALA A 180 -3.21 1.42 13.58
N ILE A 181 -2.53 1.61 12.46
CA ILE A 181 -1.83 0.56 11.70
C ILE A 181 -0.53 0.21 12.42
N ASP A 182 -0.23 -1.07 12.53
CA ASP A 182 1.05 -1.56 13.06
C ASP A 182 2.19 -1.09 12.15
N TRP A 183 3.17 -0.42 12.76
CA TRP A 183 4.32 0.15 12.08
C TRP A 183 5.55 -0.70 12.34
N ASN A 184 6.07 -1.32 11.28
CA ASN A 184 7.14 -2.33 11.37
C ASN A 184 8.55 -1.77 11.11
N ASP A 185 8.70 -0.49 10.73
CA ASP A 185 10.04 0.07 10.56
C ASP A 185 10.69 0.36 11.92
N GLU A 186 11.96 0.00 12.04
CA GLU A 186 12.74 0.18 13.28
C GLU A 186 12.96 1.65 13.66
N LYS A 187 12.84 2.58 12.70
CA LYS A 187 13.10 4.01 12.90
C LYS A 187 11.82 4.81 12.80
N LEU A 188 11.46 5.46 13.91
CA LEU A 188 10.42 6.48 13.94
C LEU A 188 10.89 7.73 13.17
N PRO A 189 10.06 8.27 12.27
CA PRO A 189 10.31 9.57 11.67
C PRO A 189 10.35 10.68 12.72
N ASN A 190 11.15 11.72 12.46
CA ASN A 190 11.21 12.86 13.37
C ASN A 190 9.87 13.61 13.40
N ARG A 191 9.48 14.04 14.60
CA ARG A 191 8.23 14.75 14.90
C ARG A 191 8.51 15.93 15.83
N GLU A 192 7.75 17.00 15.63
CA GLU A 192 7.92 18.26 16.35
C GLU A 192 7.53 18.15 17.83
N LYS A 193 6.52 17.34 18.13
CA LYS A 193 5.93 17.21 19.46
C LYS A 193 5.90 15.75 19.89
N SER A 194 5.98 15.56 21.20
CA SER A 194 5.85 14.26 21.83
C SER A 194 5.13 14.36 23.17
N SER A 195 4.12 13.52 23.37
CA SER A 195 3.34 13.41 24.61
C SER A 195 3.35 11.97 25.14
N VAL A 196 2.81 11.76 26.35
CA VAL A 196 2.62 10.42 26.92
C VAL A 196 1.17 10.26 27.35
N ILE A 197 0.57 9.12 26.99
CA ILE A 197 -0.73 8.69 27.49
C ILE A 197 -0.51 7.46 28.37
N GLU A 198 -0.87 7.57 29.64
CA GLU A 198 -0.92 6.43 30.56
C GLU A 198 -2.32 5.82 30.48
N PHE A 199 -2.46 4.74 29.70
CA PHE A 199 -3.73 4.07 29.45
C PHE A 199 -3.84 2.78 30.28
N GLY A 200 -4.24 2.92 31.54
CA GLY A 200 -4.28 1.80 32.49
C GLY A 200 -2.87 1.34 32.85
N ASN A 201 -2.47 0.15 32.40
CA ASN A 201 -1.12 -0.40 32.62
C ASN A 201 -0.20 -0.24 31.39
N LEU A 202 -0.60 0.59 30.43
CA LEU A 202 0.12 0.77 29.17
C LEU A 202 0.50 2.23 28.97
N ASP A 203 1.80 2.50 28.99
CA ASP A 203 2.35 3.80 28.64
C ASP A 203 2.53 3.89 27.13
N ILE A 204 1.95 4.93 26.54
CA ILE A 204 1.95 5.16 25.10
C ILE A 204 2.58 6.53 24.84
N LYS A 205 3.78 6.52 24.28
CA LYS A 205 4.41 7.75 23.75
C LYS A 205 3.73 8.09 22.43
N VAL A 206 3.33 9.34 22.26
CA VAL A 206 2.70 9.84 21.04
C VAL A 206 3.65 10.84 20.39
N TYR A 207 3.99 10.64 19.14
CA TYR A 207 4.83 11.54 18.36
C TYR A 207 4.00 12.14 17.21
N TYR A 208 3.93 13.46 17.14
CA TYR A 208 3.01 14.14 16.23
C TYR A 208 3.52 15.54 15.82
N GLY A 209 2.85 16.14 14.84
CA GLY A 209 3.10 17.50 14.36
C GLY A 209 2.06 17.91 13.33
N ASN A 210 2.09 19.18 12.93
CA ASN A 210 1.10 19.76 12.01
C ASN A 210 1.00 18.97 10.70
N ASP A 211 -0.21 18.52 10.39
CA ASP A 211 -0.59 17.74 9.21
C ASP A 211 0.29 16.50 8.92
N LYS A 212 0.92 15.95 9.96
CA LYS A 212 1.77 14.75 9.87
C LYS A 212 1.14 13.56 10.57
N GLU A 213 1.49 12.36 10.14
CA GLU A 213 1.04 11.12 10.78
C GLU A 213 1.44 11.08 12.25
N ILE A 214 0.55 10.55 13.08
CA ILE A 214 0.73 10.35 14.52
C ILE A 214 1.31 8.96 14.73
N TYR A 215 2.39 8.87 15.49
CA TYR A 215 2.97 7.58 15.91
C TYR A 215 2.68 7.31 17.37
N PHE A 216 2.20 6.12 17.67
CA PHE A 216 2.10 5.59 19.02
C PHE A 216 3.23 4.58 19.24
N GLN A 217 3.98 4.73 20.33
CA GLN A 217 5.01 3.79 20.73
C GLN A 217 4.76 3.29 22.15
N SER A 218 4.76 1.98 22.32
CA SER A 218 4.65 1.34 23.63
C SER A 218 5.53 0.08 23.68
N GLN A 219 5.52 -0.61 24.83
CA GLN A 219 6.14 -1.93 24.95
C GLN A 219 5.54 -3.00 24.01
N LYS A 220 4.34 -2.76 23.44
CA LYS A 220 3.70 -3.66 22.46
C LYS A 220 4.16 -3.43 21.01
N GLY A 221 4.96 -2.39 20.76
CA GLY A 221 5.45 -2.02 19.43
C GLY A 221 5.12 -0.58 19.06
N THR A 222 5.04 -0.32 17.76
CA THR A 222 4.75 1.00 17.19
C THR A 222 3.51 0.94 16.31
N LYS A 223 2.69 1.99 16.33
CA LYS A 223 1.55 2.18 15.44
C LYS A 223 1.60 3.55 14.77
N ILE A 224 0.96 3.67 13.61
CA ILE A 224 0.80 4.90 12.85
C ILE A 224 -0.68 5.16 12.52
N MET A 225 -1.09 6.42 12.60
CA MET A 225 -2.37 6.86 12.06
C MET A 225 -2.25 8.23 11.37
N LYS A 226 -3.22 8.55 10.53
CA LYS A 226 -3.37 9.91 9.99
C LYS A 226 -3.62 10.91 11.13
N PRO A 227 -3.29 12.20 10.95
CA PRO A 227 -3.63 13.25 11.92
C PRO A 227 -5.13 13.52 11.93
N GLU A 228 -5.91 12.62 12.54
CA GLU A 228 -7.34 12.79 12.69
C GLU A 228 -7.62 13.87 13.75
N PRO A 229 -8.38 14.94 13.43
CA PRO A 229 -8.69 16.01 14.38
C PRO A 229 -9.33 15.51 15.68
N GLU A 230 -10.20 14.48 15.56
CA GLU A 230 -10.85 13.82 16.69
C GLU A 230 -9.84 13.34 17.75
N PHE A 231 -8.65 12.88 17.34
CA PHE A 231 -7.63 12.46 18.29
C PHE A 231 -7.20 13.62 19.20
N PHE A 232 -6.95 14.80 18.64
CA PHE A 232 -6.51 15.97 19.38
C PHE A 232 -7.62 16.54 20.26
N GLU A 233 -8.87 16.54 19.78
CA GLU A 233 -10.05 16.95 20.54
C GLU A 233 -10.26 16.06 21.78
N LEU A 234 -10.11 14.75 21.62
CA LEU A 234 -10.31 13.80 22.72
C LEU A 234 -9.17 13.81 23.74
N THR A 235 -7.95 14.12 23.30
CA THR A 235 -6.75 14.10 24.15
C THR A 235 -6.36 15.46 24.73
N ASN A 236 -7.02 16.55 24.29
CA ASN A 236 -6.66 17.93 24.60
C ASN A 236 -5.20 18.29 24.23
N LEU A 237 -4.57 17.53 23.33
CA LEU A 237 -3.23 17.85 22.85
C LEU A 237 -3.29 18.96 21.81
N SER A 238 -2.37 19.93 21.92
CA SER A 238 -2.24 21.02 20.95
C SER A 238 -1.56 20.52 19.67
N GLN A 239 -2.22 20.64 18.51
CA GLN A 239 -1.64 20.27 17.20
C GLN A 239 -0.35 21.05 16.93
#